data_AF-A0A1E4RS06-F1
#
_entry.id   AF-A0A1E4RS06-F1
#
_cell.length_a   1.000
_cell.length_b   1.000
_cell.length_c   1.000
_cell.angle_alpha   90.00
_cell.angle_beta   90.00
_cell.angle_gamma   90.00
#
_symmetry.space_group_name_H-M   'P 1'
#
loop_
_entity.id
_entity.type
_entity.pdbx_description
1 polymer ?
#
loop_
_entity_poly.entity_id
_entity_poly.type
_entity_poly.pdbx_seq_one_letter_code
_entity_poly.pdbx_strand_id
1 'polypeptide(L)'
;VVRMIISRHSKYQMVRREHISQAINQVLGENGREDGHRSNRGPGYNKLVLDEAKQDMKEIFGMDLVHLPTLKGDSGEEEPNKRRKTNNDGKTKISTKSNGSMGLVSCLTPKEKQVLQRLYTGNLISEVDNERNTNDAQFYLPKYYKLNTPSSNMELIKMGIILLIIGILIIQENHINEQDLVKILKKFGISDNLNHKIPNLNMNLTEFINELIRKDYIIRSTPKSKQTETTNGSFSLGVRTFMELDPKSIFEIIKDIYGDNFDLDTKRKTVVTIERTYGESI
;
A
#
# COMPACT_ATOMS: atom_id res chain seq x y z
N VAL A 1 -8.50 14.83 -13.97
CA VAL A 1 -7.38 13.92 -13.61
C VAL A 1 -6.65 14.37 -12.33
N VAL A 2 -6.20 15.62 -12.25
CA VAL A 2 -5.56 16.23 -11.05
C VAL A 2 -6.30 15.92 -9.73
N ARG A 3 -7.61 16.18 -9.64
CA ARG A 3 -8.44 15.86 -8.46
C ARG A 3 -8.40 14.39 -8.05
N MET A 4 -8.35 13.46 -9.02
CA MET A 4 -8.25 12.03 -8.74
C MET A 4 -6.86 11.67 -8.17
N ILE A 5 -5.80 12.26 -8.73
CA ILE A 5 -4.43 12.06 -8.23
C ILE A 5 -4.33 12.56 -6.77
N ILE A 6 -4.83 13.77 -6.49
CA ILE A 6 -4.87 14.35 -5.14
C ILE A 6 -5.74 13.52 -4.19
N SER A 7 -6.93 13.09 -4.62
CA SER A 7 -7.84 12.29 -3.78
C SER A 7 -7.28 10.90 -3.45
N ARG A 8 -6.52 10.30 -4.38
CA ARG A 8 -5.82 9.04 -4.10
C ARG A 8 -4.63 9.27 -3.18
N HIS A 9 -3.91 10.38 -3.35
CA HIS A 9 -2.82 10.77 -2.45
C HIS A 9 -3.31 11.00 -1.02
N SER A 10 -4.41 11.72 -0.82
CA SER A 10 -4.99 11.94 0.52
C SER A 10 -5.50 10.67 1.19
N LYS A 11 -5.81 9.64 0.40
CA LYS A 11 -6.20 8.29 0.87
C LYS A 11 -5.00 7.34 0.99
N TYR A 12 -3.77 7.82 0.79
CA TYR A 12 -2.54 7.03 0.77
C TYR A 12 -2.57 5.88 -0.24
N GLN A 13 -3.26 6.06 -1.36
CA GLN A 13 -3.37 5.07 -2.43
C GLN A 13 -2.41 5.40 -3.58
N MET A 14 -1.71 4.38 -4.08
CA MET A 14 -0.85 4.54 -5.25
C MET A 14 -1.68 4.85 -6.51
N VAL A 15 -1.12 5.70 -7.38
CA VAL A 15 -1.72 6.03 -8.67
C VAL A 15 -1.12 5.13 -9.74
N ARG A 16 -1.93 4.24 -10.32
CA ARG A 16 -1.54 3.39 -11.45
C ARG A 16 -1.94 4.07 -12.77
N ARG A 17 -1.23 3.78 -13.87
CA ARG A 17 -1.60 4.26 -15.22
C ARG A 17 -3.02 3.89 -15.63
N GLU A 18 -3.49 2.74 -15.18
CA GLU A 18 -4.86 2.27 -15.41
C GLU A 18 -5.89 3.18 -14.76
N HIS A 19 -5.64 3.66 -13.54
CA HIS A 19 -6.54 4.60 -12.85
C HIS A 19 -6.65 5.93 -13.61
N ILE A 20 -5.52 6.42 -14.13
CA ILE A 20 -5.48 7.65 -14.94
C ILE A 20 -6.25 7.44 -16.24
N SER A 21 -6.05 6.30 -16.91
CA SER A 21 -6.73 5.98 -18.17
C SER A 21 -8.25 5.82 -17.97
N GLN A 22 -8.67 5.18 -16.88
CA GLN A 22 -10.08 5.05 -16.50
C GLN A 22 -10.71 6.42 -16.19
N ALA A 23 -10.02 7.28 -15.44
CA ALA A 23 -10.53 8.61 -15.10
C ALA A 23 -10.65 9.53 -16.33
N ILE A 24 -9.73 9.43 -17.30
CA ILE A 24 -9.84 10.16 -18.57
C ILE A 24 -11.05 9.66 -19.36
N ASN A 25 -11.24 8.35 -19.45
CA ASN A 25 -12.36 7.76 -20.18
C ASN A 25 -13.72 8.05 -19.52
N GLN A 26 -13.78 8.15 -18.18
CA GLN A 26 -15.01 8.44 -17.44
C GLN A 26 -15.50 9.87 -17.68
N VAL A 27 -14.61 10.87 -17.58
CA VAL A 27 -14.96 12.29 -17.78
C VAL A 27 -15.38 12.56 -19.23
N LEU A 28 -14.81 11.84 -20.19
CA LEU A 28 -15.16 11.99 -21.60
C LEU A 28 -16.42 11.19 -22.01
N GLY A 29 -16.75 10.12 -21.28
CA GLY A 29 -17.99 9.36 -21.47
C GLY A 29 -19.23 10.10 -20.98
N GLU A 30 -19.09 10.99 -19.99
CA GLU A 30 -20.19 11.83 -19.50
C GLU A 30 -20.50 13.02 -20.42
N ASN A 31 -19.50 13.56 -21.11
CA ASN A 31 -19.67 14.69 -22.05
C ASN A 31 -19.96 14.28 -23.51
N GLY A 32 -20.01 12.97 -23.80
CA GLY A 32 -20.13 12.43 -25.17
C GLY A 32 -21.47 11.79 -25.50
N ARG A 33 -22.57 12.27 -24.90
CA ARG A 33 -23.91 11.69 -25.11
C ARG A 33 -24.67 12.21 -26.33
N GLU A 34 -24.11 13.15 -27.10
CA GLU A 34 -24.84 13.72 -28.25
C GLU A 34 -24.41 13.20 -29.63
N ASP A 35 -23.21 12.62 -29.81
CA ASP A 35 -22.82 12.10 -31.13
C ASP A 35 -22.25 10.68 -31.04
N GLY A 36 -22.94 9.74 -31.69
CA GLY A 36 -22.76 8.28 -31.63
C GLY A 36 -21.45 7.70 -32.21
N HIS A 37 -20.31 8.37 -32.02
CA HIS A 37 -19.00 7.82 -32.33
C HIS A 37 -18.17 7.62 -31.06
N ARG A 38 -18.13 6.36 -30.58
CA ARG A 38 -17.10 5.86 -29.65
C ARG A 38 -15.72 5.94 -30.34
N SER A 39 -15.14 7.14 -30.37
CA SER A 39 -13.75 7.31 -30.74
C SER A 39 -12.89 6.77 -29.60
N ASN A 40 -12.37 5.56 -29.79
CA ASN A 40 -11.33 4.98 -28.95
C ASN A 40 -10.05 5.81 -29.18
N ARG A 41 -9.97 7.00 -28.58
CA ARG A 41 -8.85 7.93 -28.78
C ARG A 41 -7.60 7.29 -28.21
N GLY A 42 -6.61 7.09 -29.07
CA GLY A 42 -5.47 6.21 -28.81
C GLY A 42 -4.50 6.69 -27.71
N PRO A 43 -3.44 5.91 -27.43
CA PRO A 43 -2.49 6.13 -26.34
C PRO A 43 -1.83 7.52 -26.29
N GLY A 44 -1.83 8.27 -27.40
CA GLY A 44 -1.28 9.62 -27.48
C GLY A 44 -2.09 10.67 -26.71
N TYR A 45 -3.42 10.55 -26.66
CA TYR A 45 -4.27 11.50 -25.94
C TYR A 45 -4.08 11.38 -24.42
N ASN A 46 -3.97 10.14 -23.91
CA ASN A 46 -3.69 9.89 -22.50
C ASN A 46 -2.33 10.44 -22.05
N LYS A 47 -1.35 10.48 -22.96
CA LYS A 47 -0.04 11.08 -22.69
C LYS A 47 -0.15 12.60 -22.56
N LEU A 48 -0.87 13.26 -23.48
CA LEU A 48 -1.03 14.72 -23.47
C LEU A 48 -1.76 15.19 -22.20
N VAL A 49 -2.86 14.55 -21.84
CA VAL A 49 -3.60 14.87 -20.60
C VAL A 49 -2.78 14.59 -19.34
N LEU A 50 -1.91 13.57 -19.36
CA LEU A 50 -1.01 13.30 -18.25
C LEU A 50 0.10 14.34 -18.13
N ASP A 51 0.66 14.79 -19.25
CA ASP A 51 1.70 15.81 -19.28
C ASP A 51 1.14 17.17 -18.83
N GLU A 52 -0.08 17.52 -19.24
CA GLU A 52 -0.81 18.71 -18.74
C GLU A 52 -1.12 18.59 -17.24
N ALA A 53 -1.63 17.44 -16.79
CA ALA A 53 -1.87 17.22 -15.37
C ALA A 53 -0.59 17.27 -14.52
N LYS A 54 0.57 16.87 -15.06
CA LYS A 54 1.87 17.03 -14.39
C LYS A 54 2.25 18.50 -14.26
N GLN A 55 2.03 19.29 -15.31
CA GLN A 55 2.29 20.72 -15.29
C GLN A 55 1.42 21.42 -14.24
N ASP A 56 0.12 21.14 -14.21
CA ASP A 56 -0.80 21.69 -13.21
C ASP A 56 -0.41 21.31 -11.78
N MET A 57 -0.01 20.06 -11.56
CA MET A 57 0.44 19.60 -10.25
C MET A 57 1.71 20.34 -9.79
N LYS A 58 2.59 20.67 -10.73
CA LYS A 58 3.83 21.40 -10.46
C LYS A 58 3.57 22.88 -10.18
N GLU A 59 2.79 23.55 -11.02
CA GLU A 59 2.55 25.00 -10.92
C GLU A 59 1.62 25.36 -9.77
N ILE A 60 0.52 24.61 -9.60
CA ILE A 60 -0.52 24.96 -8.64
C ILE A 60 -0.24 24.36 -7.26
N PHE A 61 0.25 23.12 -7.22
CA PHE A 61 0.38 22.34 -5.98
C PHE A 61 1.82 22.12 -5.53
N GLY A 62 2.83 22.55 -6.31
CA GLY A 62 4.23 22.36 -5.96
C GLY A 62 4.64 20.87 -5.87
N MET A 63 3.96 20.00 -6.62
CA MET A 63 4.16 18.56 -6.58
C MET A 63 4.52 18.00 -7.97
N ASP A 64 5.44 17.06 -8.00
CA ASP A 64 5.85 16.31 -9.17
C ASP A 64 5.37 14.85 -9.09
N LEU A 65 5.02 14.28 -10.24
CA LEU A 65 4.51 12.91 -10.35
C LEU A 65 5.63 12.00 -10.88
N VAL A 66 6.23 11.24 -9.97
CA VAL A 66 7.42 10.42 -10.24
C VAL A 66 7.06 8.93 -10.29
N HIS A 67 7.71 8.19 -11.19
CA HIS A 67 7.58 6.73 -11.25
C HIS A 67 8.36 6.08 -10.11
N LEU A 68 7.70 5.19 -9.36
CA LEU A 68 8.34 4.39 -8.33
C LEU A 68 9.12 3.23 -8.97
N PRO A 69 10.33 2.92 -8.48
CA PRO A 69 11.06 1.74 -8.92
C PRO A 69 10.27 0.48 -8.54
N THR A 70 10.05 -0.43 -9.49
CA THR A 70 9.52 -1.76 -9.20
C THR A 70 10.59 -2.56 -8.48
N LEU A 71 10.33 -2.98 -7.25
CA LEU A 71 11.14 -3.99 -6.55
C LEU A 71 11.22 -5.23 -7.45
N LYS A 72 12.40 -5.49 -8.01
CA LYS A 72 12.69 -6.79 -8.63
C LYS A 72 12.74 -7.79 -7.48
N GLY A 73 11.64 -8.51 -7.28
CA GLY A 73 11.64 -9.72 -6.47
C GLY A 73 12.49 -10.78 -7.16
N ASP A 74 13.38 -11.39 -6.40
CA ASP A 74 14.20 -12.54 -6.75
C ASP A 74 13.31 -13.79 -6.87
N SER A 75 12.52 -13.86 -7.95
CA SER A 75 11.84 -15.08 -8.37
C SER A 75 12.48 -15.51 -9.68
N GLY A 76 13.49 -16.37 -9.58
CA GLY A 76 13.89 -17.22 -10.68
C GLY A 76 12.69 -18.08 -11.08
N GLU A 77 12.11 -17.79 -12.23
CA GLU A 77 11.40 -18.74 -13.09
C GLU A 77 11.08 -18.06 -14.44
N GLU A 78 11.15 -18.87 -15.48
CA GLU A 78 11.42 -18.50 -16.87
C GLU A 78 10.31 -17.69 -17.54
N GLU A 79 10.68 -16.70 -18.37
CA GLU A 79 9.79 -16.07 -19.35
C GLU A 79 9.26 -17.11 -20.34
N PRO A 80 7.93 -17.25 -20.57
CA PRO A 80 7.45 -17.74 -21.85
C PRO A 80 7.07 -16.54 -22.75
N ASN A 81 7.67 -16.55 -23.94
CA ASN A 81 7.31 -15.80 -25.15
C ASN A 81 7.74 -14.31 -25.28
N LYS A 82 9.04 -14.11 -25.49
CA LYS A 82 9.53 -13.09 -26.45
C LYS A 82 9.16 -13.51 -27.89
N ARG A 83 8.07 -12.97 -28.43
CA ARG A 83 7.92 -12.88 -29.89
C ARG A 83 8.89 -11.82 -30.42
N ARG A 84 10.05 -12.27 -30.90
CA ARG A 84 10.98 -11.49 -31.72
C ARG A 84 10.27 -11.04 -33.00
N LYS A 85 10.05 -9.74 -33.15
CA LYS A 85 9.98 -9.11 -34.48
C LYS A 85 11.30 -8.38 -34.71
N THR A 86 12.10 -8.94 -35.59
CA THR A 86 13.28 -8.32 -36.18
C THR A 86 12.84 -7.26 -37.17
N ASN A 87 13.14 -5.99 -36.89
CA ASN A 87 13.28 -4.98 -37.93
C ASN A 87 14.75 -4.55 -37.93
N ASN A 88 15.37 -4.68 -39.10
CA ASN A 88 16.67 -4.11 -39.41
C ASN A 88 16.57 -2.58 -39.31
N ASP A 89 17.13 -2.02 -38.25
CA ASP A 89 17.94 -0.81 -38.28
C ASP A 89 18.41 -0.51 -36.85
N GLY A 90 19.72 -0.46 -36.68
CA GLY A 90 20.39 -0.33 -35.39
C GLY A 90 20.02 0.96 -34.67
N LYS A 91 19.03 0.88 -33.77
CA LYS A 91 18.81 1.78 -32.63
C LYS A 91 17.86 1.10 -31.64
N THR A 92 18.44 0.40 -30.67
CA THR A 92 17.72 -0.14 -29.50
C THR A 92 17.20 0.99 -28.62
N LYS A 93 15.98 1.47 -28.89
CA LYS A 93 15.20 2.21 -27.90
C LYS A 93 14.67 1.21 -26.88
N ILE A 94 15.28 1.19 -25.70
CA ILE A 94 14.74 0.52 -24.52
C ILE A 94 13.45 1.25 -24.14
N SER A 95 12.31 0.77 -24.63
CA SER A 95 11.00 1.17 -24.14
C SER A 95 10.73 0.39 -22.86
N THR A 96 11.10 0.95 -21.71
CA THR A 96 10.61 0.51 -20.40
C THR A 96 9.11 0.74 -20.31
N LYS A 97 8.32 -0.22 -20.80
CA LYS A 97 6.93 -0.39 -20.36
C LYS A 97 6.96 -0.99 -18.96
N SER A 98 7.31 -0.17 -17.97
CA SER A 98 6.96 -0.49 -16.59
C SER A 98 5.50 -0.10 -16.41
N ASN A 99 4.68 -1.04 -15.92
CA ASN A 99 3.39 -0.74 -15.31
C ASN A 99 3.63 -0.04 -13.95
N GLY A 100 4.44 1.03 -13.96
CA GLY A 100 5.00 1.65 -12.78
C GLY A 100 3.94 2.45 -12.05
N SER A 101 3.69 2.08 -10.79
CA SER A 101 3.02 2.93 -9.82
C SER A 101 3.71 4.30 -9.81
N MET A 102 2.89 5.36 -9.75
CA MET A 102 3.36 6.73 -9.64
C MET A 102 3.08 7.25 -8.23
N GLY A 103 4.07 7.93 -7.66
CA GLY A 103 3.99 8.66 -6.40
C GLY A 103 4.05 10.16 -6.64
N LEU A 104 3.44 10.92 -5.74
CA LEU A 104 3.59 12.37 -5.69
C LEU A 104 4.76 12.74 -4.79
N VAL A 105 5.60 13.66 -5.26
CA VAL A 105 6.81 14.12 -4.58
C VAL A 105 6.83 15.64 -4.61
N SER A 106 7.44 16.32 -3.65
CA SER A 106 7.57 17.78 -3.69
C SER A 106 8.54 18.22 -4.80
N CYS A 107 8.17 19.24 -5.58
CA CYS A 107 9.03 19.80 -6.63
C CYS A 107 10.01 20.87 -6.14
N LEU A 108 10.07 21.11 -4.82
CA LEU A 108 10.91 22.15 -4.22
C LEU A 108 12.40 21.79 -4.32
N THR A 109 13.24 22.79 -4.61
CA THR A 109 14.69 22.67 -4.52
C THR A 109 15.15 22.55 -3.07
N PRO A 110 16.29 21.90 -2.78
CA PRO A 110 16.79 21.75 -1.41
C PRO A 110 16.88 23.07 -0.63
N LYS A 111 17.21 24.17 -1.31
CA LYS A 111 17.25 25.52 -0.71
C LYS A 111 15.87 26.02 -0.29
N GLU A 112 14.87 25.88 -1.17
CA GLU A 112 13.48 26.22 -0.86
C GLU A 112 12.93 25.32 0.25
N LYS A 113 13.36 24.05 0.28
CA LYS A 113 13.02 23.16 1.39
C LYS A 113 13.59 23.67 2.73
N GLN A 114 14.84 24.13 2.76
CA GLN A 114 15.40 24.70 3.99
C GLN A 114 14.65 25.95 4.46
N VAL A 115 14.23 26.81 3.54
CA VAL A 115 13.42 28.00 3.88
C VAL A 115 12.06 27.61 4.45
N LEU A 116 11.35 26.69 3.78
CA LEU A 116 10.03 26.24 4.22
C LEU A 116 10.11 25.46 5.55
N GLN A 117 11.16 24.67 5.76
CA GLN A 117 11.45 24.03 7.05
C GLN A 117 11.62 25.08 8.15
N ARG A 118 12.44 26.11 7.93
CA ARG A 118 12.63 27.21 8.89
C ARG A 118 11.32 27.93 9.21
N LEU A 119 10.46 28.17 8.22
CA LEU A 119 9.14 28.78 8.41
C LEU A 119 8.18 27.87 9.19
N TYR A 120 8.23 26.56 8.96
CA TYR A 120 7.39 25.58 9.65
C TYR A 120 7.82 25.39 11.11
N THR A 121 9.12 25.19 11.34
CA THR A 121 9.70 25.01 12.68
C THR A 121 9.71 26.30 13.49
N GLY A 122 9.71 27.47 12.83
CA GLY A 122 9.67 28.77 13.49
C GLY A 122 8.39 29.06 14.29
N ASN A 123 7.30 28.31 14.06
CA ASN A 123 6.01 28.50 14.73
C ASN A 123 5.49 27.27 15.50
N LEU A 124 6.20 26.14 15.49
CA LEU A 124 5.75 24.88 16.12
C LEU A 124 6.85 24.30 17.01
N ILE A 125 6.61 24.30 18.31
CA ILE A 125 7.35 23.47 19.29
C ILE A 125 6.92 22.03 19.05
N SER A 126 7.59 21.34 18.13
CA SER A 126 7.78 19.89 18.13
C SER A 126 8.64 19.53 16.92
N GLU A 127 9.88 19.15 17.19
CA GLU A 127 10.73 18.47 16.23
C GLU A 127 10.09 17.12 15.89
N VAL A 128 9.29 17.08 14.83
CA VAL A 128 9.00 15.82 14.16
C VAL A 128 10.25 15.50 13.36
N ASP A 129 11.21 14.84 14.01
CA ASP A 129 12.43 14.36 13.38
C ASP A 129 12.05 13.30 12.34
N ASN A 130 12.02 13.72 11.07
CA ASN A 130 11.71 12.81 9.98
C ASN A 130 12.92 11.95 9.57
N GLU A 131 14.09 12.07 10.23
CA GLU A 131 15.38 11.43 9.90
C GLU A 131 15.83 11.63 8.43
N ARG A 132 15.07 12.40 7.65
CA ARG A 132 15.31 12.70 6.24
C ARG A 132 16.02 14.03 6.15
N ASN A 133 17.11 14.05 5.40
CA ASN A 133 17.80 15.30 5.09
C ASN A 133 16.99 16.10 4.06
N THR A 134 17.12 17.43 4.09
CA THR A 134 16.62 18.40 3.08
C THR A 134 17.00 18.06 1.63
N ASN A 135 18.02 17.22 1.43
CA ASN A 135 18.42 16.71 0.13
C ASN A 135 17.51 15.58 -0.40
N ASP A 136 16.66 14.99 0.44
CA ASP A 136 15.73 13.93 0.05
C ASP A 136 14.53 14.52 -0.72
N ALA A 137 14.19 13.90 -1.85
CA ALA A 137 13.00 14.22 -2.62
C ALA A 137 11.72 14.04 -1.77
N GLN A 138 11.74 13.10 -0.82
CA GLN A 138 10.63 12.74 0.07
C GLN A 138 10.63 13.51 1.40
N PHE A 139 11.47 14.53 1.56
CA PHE A 139 11.61 15.30 2.79
C PHE A 139 10.28 15.84 3.35
N TYR A 140 9.37 16.29 2.48
CA TYR A 140 8.03 16.79 2.85
C TYR A 140 6.92 15.76 2.81
N LEU A 141 7.21 14.57 2.32
CA LEU A 141 6.26 13.49 2.49
C LEU A 141 6.36 13.10 3.96
N PRO A 142 5.24 13.02 4.69
CA PRO A 142 5.24 12.34 5.96
C PRO A 142 5.94 11.00 5.74
N LYS A 143 7.07 10.74 6.41
CA LYS A 143 7.39 9.35 6.72
C LYS A 143 6.15 8.87 7.48
N TYR A 144 5.70 7.65 7.27
CA TYR A 144 4.51 7.13 7.93
C TYR A 144 4.77 7.05 9.46
N TYR A 145 4.83 8.19 10.14
CA TYR A 145 4.91 8.31 11.58
C TYR A 145 3.49 8.33 12.08
N LYS A 146 3.18 7.30 12.85
CA LYS A 146 1.97 7.16 13.63
C LYS A 146 1.78 8.45 14.45
N LEU A 147 0.55 8.97 14.43
CA LEU A 147 0.14 10.11 15.22
C LEU A 147 0.39 9.86 16.72
N ASN A 148 0.94 10.85 17.42
CA ASN A 148 0.84 11.01 18.88
C ASN A 148 -0.56 11.54 19.31
N THR A 149 -1.61 11.06 18.63
CA THR A 149 -3.07 11.17 18.86
C THR A 149 -3.67 12.53 19.28
N PRO A 150 -4.76 12.96 18.59
CA PRO A 150 -6.08 12.43 18.93
C PRO A 150 -6.68 11.73 17.70
N SER A 151 -6.48 10.42 17.62
CA SER A 151 -7.16 9.57 16.65
C SER A 151 -8.57 9.28 17.16
N SER A 152 -9.55 9.14 16.27
CA SER A 152 -10.89 8.71 16.66
C SER A 152 -10.77 7.38 17.42
N ASN A 153 -11.52 7.17 18.51
CA ASN A 153 -11.55 5.89 19.24
C ASN A 153 -11.69 4.69 18.28
N MET A 154 -12.44 4.86 17.18
CA MET A 154 -12.62 3.83 16.16
C MET A 154 -11.33 3.45 15.43
N GLU A 155 -10.46 4.42 15.12
CA GLU A 155 -9.20 4.19 14.43
C GLU A 155 -8.16 3.52 15.32
N LEU A 156 -8.13 3.87 16.62
CA LEU A 156 -7.27 3.18 17.60
C LEU A 156 -7.68 1.72 17.77
N ILE A 157 -8.99 1.46 17.87
CA ILE A 157 -9.53 0.10 17.94
C ILE A 157 -9.17 -0.67 16.67
N LYS A 158 -9.33 -0.02 15.51
CA LYS A 158 -8.94 -0.59 14.21
C LYS A 158 -7.47 -0.97 14.18
N MET A 159 -6.59 -0.07 14.63
CA MET A 159 -5.15 -0.31 14.69
C MET A 159 -4.82 -1.46 15.63
N GLY A 160 -5.47 -1.55 16.79
CA GLY A 160 -5.31 -2.68 17.72
C GLY A 160 -5.66 -4.02 17.08
N ILE A 161 -6.78 -4.10 16.35
CA ILE A 161 -7.18 -5.33 15.65
C ILE A 161 -6.23 -5.65 14.48
N ILE A 162 -5.73 -4.64 13.76
CA ILE A 162 -4.69 -4.83 12.72
C ILE A 162 -3.45 -5.49 13.32
N LEU A 163 -2.94 -4.94 14.42
CA LEU A 163 -1.75 -5.46 15.10
C LEU A 163 -1.96 -6.89 15.60
N LEU A 164 -3.14 -7.19 16.15
CA LEU A 164 -3.50 -8.54 16.58
C LEU A 164 -3.46 -9.55 15.42
N ILE A 165 -4.07 -9.22 14.27
CA ILE A 165 -4.08 -10.10 13.10
C ILE A 165 -2.68 -10.32 12.53
N ILE A 166 -1.86 -9.26 12.47
CA ILE A 166 -0.47 -9.36 12.03
C ILE A 166 0.34 -10.26 12.99
N GLY A 167 0.15 -10.10 14.30
CA GLY A 167 0.78 -10.98 15.30
C GLY A 167 0.41 -12.44 15.13
N ILE A 168 -0.89 -12.74 14.92
CA ILE A 168 -1.37 -14.10 14.65
C ILE A 168 -0.71 -14.67 13.39
N LEU A 169 -0.62 -13.89 12.31
CA LEU A 169 0.00 -14.31 11.06
C LEU A 169 1.48 -14.65 11.23
N ILE A 170 2.21 -13.88 12.01
CA ILE A 170 3.65 -14.10 12.25
C ILE A 170 3.87 -15.37 13.07
N ILE A 171 3.03 -15.62 14.07
CA ILE A 171 3.13 -16.84 14.89
C ILE A 171 2.77 -18.09 14.07
N GLN A 172 1.88 -17.96 13.09
CA GLN A 172 1.51 -19.01 12.15
C GLN A 172 2.44 -19.05 10.92
N GLU A 173 3.71 -18.66 11.07
CA GLU A 173 4.73 -18.74 10.02
C GLU A 173 4.36 -18.03 8.70
N ASN A 174 3.65 -16.90 8.80
CA ASN A 174 3.19 -16.08 7.68
C ASN A 174 2.17 -16.79 6.75
N HIS A 175 1.56 -17.88 7.20
CA HIS A 175 0.56 -18.60 6.42
C HIS A 175 -0.54 -19.17 7.32
N ILE A 176 -1.75 -18.61 7.23
CA ILE A 176 -2.92 -19.10 7.97
C ILE A 176 -4.13 -19.31 7.05
N ASN A 177 -4.92 -20.34 7.31
CA ASN A 177 -6.21 -20.52 6.64
C ASN A 177 -7.25 -19.55 7.20
N GLU A 178 -8.18 -19.11 6.36
CA GLU A 178 -9.26 -18.21 6.76
C GLU A 178 -10.11 -18.75 7.93
N GLN A 179 -10.44 -20.03 7.92
CA GLN A 179 -11.21 -20.65 9.00
C GLN A 179 -10.45 -20.66 10.33
N ASP A 180 -9.14 -20.87 10.30
CA ASP A 180 -8.33 -20.93 11.51
C ASP A 180 -8.06 -19.53 12.07
N LEU A 181 -7.89 -18.53 11.20
CA LEU A 181 -7.86 -17.14 11.60
C LEU A 181 -9.14 -16.73 12.33
N VAL A 182 -10.31 -17.05 11.77
CA VAL A 182 -11.61 -16.75 12.38
C VAL A 182 -11.76 -17.46 13.73
N LYS A 183 -11.38 -18.74 13.84
CA LYS A 183 -11.41 -19.47 15.12
C LYS A 183 -10.52 -18.82 16.18
N ILE A 184 -9.33 -18.35 15.81
CA ILE A 184 -8.43 -17.66 16.74
C ILE A 184 -9.04 -16.33 17.17
N LEU A 185 -9.53 -15.51 16.23
CA LEU A 185 -10.16 -14.21 16.51
C LEU A 185 -11.41 -14.35 17.40
N LYS A 186 -12.15 -15.46 17.30
CA LYS A 186 -13.26 -15.79 18.19
C LYS A 186 -12.84 -15.92 19.66
N LYS A 187 -11.63 -16.43 19.93
CA LYS A 187 -11.06 -16.48 21.29
C LYS A 187 -10.79 -15.10 21.86
N PHE A 188 -10.55 -14.11 20.99
CA PHE A 188 -10.39 -12.70 21.35
C PHE A 188 -11.72 -11.93 21.40
N GLY A 189 -12.87 -12.63 21.34
CA GLY A 189 -14.20 -12.02 21.43
C GLY A 189 -14.72 -11.43 20.11
N ILE A 190 -14.06 -11.67 18.99
CA ILE A 190 -14.51 -11.23 17.67
C ILE A 190 -15.42 -12.31 17.07
N SER A 191 -16.71 -12.01 16.99
CA SER A 191 -17.72 -12.93 16.46
C SER A 191 -17.49 -13.26 14.98
N ASP A 192 -17.72 -14.52 14.64
CA ASP A 192 -17.73 -15.08 13.27
C ASP A 192 -19.08 -14.83 12.55
N ASN A 193 -20.09 -14.37 13.28
CA ASN A 193 -21.42 -14.13 12.72
C ASN A 193 -21.42 -12.90 11.83
N LEU A 194 -21.89 -13.07 10.58
CA LEU A 194 -21.99 -12.00 9.58
C LEU A 194 -22.87 -10.82 10.05
N ASN A 195 -23.86 -11.11 10.91
CA ASN A 195 -24.79 -10.13 11.48
C ASN A 195 -24.24 -9.42 12.72
N HIS A 196 -23.14 -9.90 13.29
CA HIS A 196 -22.56 -9.32 14.49
C HIS A 196 -21.41 -8.38 14.11
N LYS A 197 -21.58 -7.10 14.40
CA LYS A 197 -20.53 -6.11 14.17
C LYS A 197 -19.47 -6.23 15.25
N ILE A 198 -18.23 -5.95 14.89
CA ILE A 198 -17.16 -5.78 15.87
C ILE A 198 -17.53 -4.57 16.74
N PRO A 199 -17.56 -4.70 18.08
CA PRO A 199 -17.85 -3.59 18.97
C PRO A 199 -16.99 -2.38 18.60
N ASN A 200 -17.62 -1.20 18.49
CA ASN A 200 -16.96 0.07 18.19
C ASN A 200 -16.30 0.20 16.81
N LEU A 201 -16.40 -0.80 15.92
CA LEU A 201 -15.87 -0.72 14.55
C LEU A 201 -16.98 -0.54 13.50
N ASN A 202 -18.25 -0.76 13.86
CA ASN A 202 -19.43 -0.69 12.98
C ASN A 202 -19.31 -1.50 11.67
N MET A 203 -18.40 -2.48 11.64
CA MET A 203 -18.11 -3.35 10.50
C MET A 203 -18.12 -4.80 10.97
N ASN A 204 -18.48 -5.74 10.10
CA ASN A 204 -18.33 -7.17 10.39
C ASN A 204 -16.88 -7.64 10.13
N LEU A 205 -16.54 -8.85 10.60
CA LEU A 205 -15.19 -9.40 10.45
C LEU A 205 -14.78 -9.55 8.98
N THR A 206 -15.71 -9.97 8.12
CA THR A 206 -15.46 -10.17 6.68
C THR A 206 -15.16 -8.86 5.96
N GLU A 207 -15.91 -7.80 6.24
CA GLU A 207 -15.68 -6.44 5.76
C GLU A 207 -14.32 -5.93 6.22
N PHE A 208 -13.97 -6.21 7.47
CA PHE A 208 -12.70 -5.79 8.02
C PHE A 208 -11.51 -6.50 7.34
N ILE A 209 -11.58 -7.83 7.16
CA ILE A 209 -10.58 -8.60 6.42
C ILE A 209 -10.45 -8.08 4.98
N ASN A 210 -11.57 -7.82 4.30
CA ASN A 210 -11.57 -7.24 2.96
C ASN A 210 -10.91 -5.87 2.92
N GLU A 211 -11.07 -5.05 3.97
CA GLU A 211 -10.38 -3.78 4.08
C GLU A 211 -8.87 -3.94 4.26
N LEU A 212 -8.42 -4.92 5.06
CA LEU A 212 -6.99 -5.24 5.21
C LEU A 212 -6.36 -5.66 3.90
N ILE A 213 -7.07 -6.47 3.11
CA ILE A 213 -6.66 -6.87 1.76
C ILE A 213 -6.59 -5.64 0.85
N ARG A 214 -7.63 -4.79 0.85
CA ARG A 214 -7.67 -3.58 0.01
C ARG A 214 -6.55 -2.59 0.35
N LYS A 215 -6.11 -2.58 1.60
CA LYS A 215 -5.02 -1.74 2.09
C LYS A 215 -3.64 -2.40 1.95
N ASP A 216 -3.53 -3.61 1.42
CA ASP A 216 -2.28 -4.38 1.30
C ASP A 216 -1.59 -4.67 2.65
N TYR A 217 -2.34 -4.76 3.75
CA TYR A 217 -1.80 -5.27 5.03
C TYR A 217 -1.68 -6.80 5.02
N ILE A 218 -2.63 -7.47 4.35
CA ILE A 218 -2.64 -8.92 4.18
C ILE A 218 -2.89 -9.27 2.71
N ILE A 219 -2.34 -10.38 2.26
CA ILE A 219 -2.55 -10.94 0.92
C ILE A 219 -3.35 -12.22 1.07
N ARG A 220 -4.45 -12.33 0.30
CA ARG A 220 -5.24 -13.56 0.20
C ARG A 220 -4.74 -14.40 -0.97
N SER A 221 -4.21 -15.57 -0.66
CA SER A 221 -3.80 -16.59 -1.63
C SER A 221 -4.94 -17.60 -1.79
N THR A 222 -5.57 -17.64 -2.96
CA THR A 222 -6.49 -18.72 -3.30
C THR A 222 -5.72 -19.79 -4.08
N PRO A 223 -5.71 -21.06 -3.63
CA PRO A 223 -5.10 -22.12 -4.41
C PRO A 223 -5.87 -22.24 -5.72
N LYS A 224 -5.16 -22.13 -6.85
CA LYS A 224 -5.72 -22.34 -8.19
C LYS A 224 -5.96 -23.84 -8.44
N SER A 225 -6.78 -24.49 -7.62
CA SER A 225 -7.25 -25.85 -7.92
C SER A 225 -8.58 -25.77 -8.65
N LYS A 226 -8.59 -26.32 -9.87
CA LYS A 226 -9.81 -26.53 -10.66
C LYS A 226 -10.67 -27.55 -9.90
N GLN A 227 -11.96 -27.25 -9.73
CA GLN A 227 -13.00 -28.15 -9.21
C GLN A 227 -12.93 -28.45 -7.70
N THR A 228 -13.41 -27.51 -6.88
CA THR A 228 -14.40 -27.76 -5.80
C THR A 228 -14.67 -26.44 -5.07
N GLU A 229 -15.94 -26.11 -4.88
CA GLU A 229 -16.49 -24.86 -4.32
C GLU A 229 -16.24 -24.69 -2.81
N THR A 230 -15.00 -24.77 -2.36
CA THR A 230 -14.67 -24.36 -0.99
C THR A 230 -13.57 -23.32 -1.03
N THR A 231 -14.00 -22.07 -0.90
CA THR A 231 -13.20 -20.84 -0.86
C THR A 231 -12.36 -20.78 0.41
N ASN A 232 -11.51 -21.78 0.66
CA ASN A 232 -10.54 -21.75 1.74
C ASN A 232 -9.29 -21.02 1.23
N GLY A 233 -9.34 -19.69 1.28
CA GLY A 233 -8.16 -18.87 1.02
C GLY A 233 -7.20 -18.93 2.21
N SER A 234 -5.90 -18.88 1.93
CA SER A 234 -4.89 -18.61 2.96
C SER A 234 -4.51 -17.12 2.96
N PHE A 235 -4.07 -16.64 4.12
CA PHE A 235 -3.61 -15.28 4.33
C PHE A 235 -2.12 -15.25 4.64
N SER A 236 -1.45 -14.23 4.12
CA SER A 236 -0.06 -13.89 4.37
C SER A 236 0.09 -12.37 4.55
N LEU A 237 1.23 -11.91 5.06
CA LEU A 237 1.52 -10.50 5.23
C LEU A 237 1.66 -9.78 3.88
N GLY A 238 1.09 -8.58 3.79
CA GLY A 238 1.15 -7.71 2.63
C GLY A 238 2.23 -6.64 2.72
N VAL A 239 2.52 -6.01 1.58
CA VAL A 239 3.60 -5.02 1.41
C VAL A 239 3.50 -3.87 2.42
N ARG A 240 2.28 -3.45 2.75
CA ARG A 240 2.07 -2.32 3.65
C ARG A 240 2.49 -2.63 5.08
N THR A 241 2.34 -3.88 5.52
CA THR A 241 2.78 -4.30 6.85
C THR A 241 4.28 -4.11 7.00
N PHE A 242 5.07 -4.51 6.00
CA PHE A 242 6.52 -4.32 5.99
C PHE A 242 6.94 -2.85 5.95
N MET A 243 6.09 -1.95 5.43
CA MET A 243 6.39 -0.52 5.33
C MET A 243 6.06 0.26 6.61
N GLU A 244 5.01 -0.15 7.34
CA GLU A 244 4.50 0.61 8.50
C GLU A 244 4.97 0.06 9.85
N LEU A 245 5.43 -1.19 9.89
CA LEU A 245 5.82 -1.86 11.12
C LEU A 245 7.25 -2.35 10.99
N ASP A 246 8.10 -1.85 11.88
CA ASP A 246 9.49 -2.28 11.99
C ASP A 246 9.58 -3.68 12.68
N PRO A 247 10.45 -4.59 12.19
CA PRO A 247 10.70 -5.91 12.78
C PRO A 247 10.79 -5.93 14.31
N LYS A 248 11.55 -5.01 14.90
CA LYS A 248 11.76 -4.93 16.37
C LYS A 248 10.48 -4.55 17.09
N SER A 249 9.80 -3.54 16.56
CA SER A 249 8.52 -3.06 17.09
C SER A 249 7.46 -4.17 17.08
N ILE A 250 7.42 -5.00 16.04
CA ILE A 250 6.50 -6.14 15.94
C ILE A 250 6.80 -7.21 16.99
N PHE A 251 8.07 -7.54 17.17
CA PHE A 251 8.49 -8.53 18.16
C PHE A 251 8.04 -8.11 19.58
N GLU A 252 8.28 -6.86 19.96
CA GLU A 252 7.85 -6.36 21.27
C GLU A 252 6.31 -6.33 21.39
N ILE A 253 5.58 -5.93 20.34
CA ILE A 253 4.11 -5.98 20.35
C ILE A 253 3.59 -7.41 20.53
N ILE A 254 4.17 -8.39 19.85
CA ILE A 254 3.75 -9.80 19.98
C ILE A 254 4.02 -10.30 21.39
N LYS A 255 5.19 -9.98 21.96
CA LYS A 255 5.55 -10.30 23.33
C LYS A 255 4.58 -9.67 24.32
N ASP A 256 4.18 -8.41 24.12
CA ASP A 256 3.20 -7.73 24.97
C ASP A 256 1.79 -8.34 24.85
N ILE A 257 1.37 -8.73 23.65
CA ILE A 257 0.05 -9.36 23.41
C ILE A 257 -0.02 -10.74 24.10
N TYR A 258 1.05 -11.52 24.04
CA TYR A 258 1.09 -12.86 24.61
C TYR A 258 1.43 -12.88 26.11
N GLY A 259 2.13 -11.84 26.60
CA GLY A 259 2.51 -11.69 28.00
C GLY A 259 3.18 -12.96 28.54
N ASP A 260 2.62 -13.50 29.62
CA ASP A 260 3.13 -14.70 30.30
C ASP A 260 3.03 -15.98 29.45
N ASN A 261 2.19 -15.99 28.41
CA ASN A 261 2.06 -17.12 27.48
C ASN A 261 3.08 -17.07 26.33
N PHE A 262 3.99 -16.09 26.34
CA PHE A 262 5.07 -16.00 25.35
C PHE A 262 6.20 -16.98 25.67
N ASP A 263 5.92 -18.26 25.43
CA ASP A 263 6.87 -19.34 25.68
C ASP A 263 8.10 -19.29 24.76
N LEU A 264 9.13 -20.06 25.12
CA LEU A 264 10.39 -20.14 24.37
C LEU A 264 10.16 -20.61 22.92
N ASP A 265 9.17 -21.47 22.67
CA ASP A 265 8.84 -21.97 21.35
C ASP A 265 8.17 -20.89 20.48
N THR A 266 7.18 -20.17 21.01
CA THR A 266 6.53 -19.04 20.33
C THR A 266 7.51 -17.92 20.08
N LYS A 267 8.41 -17.63 21.03
CA LYS A 267 9.49 -16.66 20.83
C LYS A 267 10.39 -17.05 19.67
N ARG A 268 10.83 -18.31 19.62
CA ARG A 268 11.72 -18.79 18.56
C ARG A 268 11.03 -18.75 17.20
N LYS A 269 9.78 -19.19 17.13
CA LYS A 269 8.94 -19.11 15.93
C LYS A 269 8.77 -17.68 15.45
N THR A 270 8.48 -16.75 16.36
CA THR A 270 8.29 -15.34 16.04
C THR A 270 9.55 -14.73 15.44
N VAL A 271 10.72 -14.96 16.05
CA VAL A 271 12.01 -14.48 15.52
C VAL A 271 12.26 -15.05 14.12
N VAL A 272 12.17 -16.37 13.96
CA VAL A 272 12.42 -17.04 12.67
C VAL A 272 11.48 -16.53 11.58
N THR A 273 10.19 -16.33 11.90
CA THR A 273 9.23 -15.82 10.91
C THR A 273 9.54 -14.37 10.54
N ILE A 274 9.85 -13.50 11.50
CA ILE A 274 10.18 -12.11 11.21
C ILE A 274 11.45 -12.05 10.36
N GLU A 275 12.51 -12.79 10.70
CA GLU A 275 13.75 -12.85 9.92
C GLU A 275 13.50 -13.32 8.48
N ARG A 276 12.69 -14.37 8.31
CA ARG A 276 12.33 -14.89 6.97
C ARG A 276 11.48 -13.94 6.16
N THR A 277 10.59 -13.18 6.80
CA THR A 277 9.61 -12.34 6.10
C THR A 277 10.14 -10.92 5.81
N TYR A 278 10.95 -10.37 6.71
CA TYR A 278 11.57 -9.05 6.54
C TYR A 278 12.96 -9.11 5.91
N GLY A 279 13.65 -10.26 5.97
CA GLY A 279 15.02 -10.39 5.48
C GLY A 279 16.07 -9.73 6.36
N GLU A 280 15.69 -9.36 7.60
CA GLU A 280 16.55 -8.68 8.57
C GLU A 280 16.61 -9.48 9.88
N SER A 281 17.81 -9.61 10.45
CA SER A 281 18.02 -10.21 11.76
C SER A 281 17.64 -9.22 12.87
N ILE A 282 16.88 -9.69 13.88
CA ILE A 282 16.41 -8.88 15.01
C ILE A 282 17.23 -9.10 16.28
#